data_AF-A0A5N7ZLK0-F1
#
_entry.id   AF-A0A5N7ZLK0-F1
#
_cell.length_a   1.000
_cell.length_b   1.000
_cell.length_c   1.000
_cell.angle_alpha   90.00
_cell.angle_beta   90.00
_cell.angle_gamma   90.00
#
_symmetry.space_group_name_H-M   'P 1'
#
loop_
_entity.id
_entity.type
_entity.pdbx_description
1 polymer ?
#
loop_
_entity_poly.entity_id
_entity_poly.type
_entity_poly.pdbx_seq_one_letter_code
_entity_poly.pdbx_strand_id
1 'polypeptide(L)'
;MATYNKRGYKAPKPQEEAVENEFEQAVEIDEKGSTTAGVFNKLDEGASKTEEWVARNQKYIFGFVGAIAIATAGYLLYDKFVVEPKEDDAANEMFQAQQYFQQAVEGQAADSLFALSLKGGEGKLGFLGIVDNYSGTKAANLAHYYAGMAYLNTAKYKEAVQQLEQFSSDDMMLKALALGGIGDAFSEL
;
A
#
# COMPACT_ATOMS: atom_id res chain seq x y z
N MET A 1 100.46 45.34 25.97
CA MET A 1 99.06 45.78 25.84
C MET A 1 98.20 44.82 26.64
N ALA A 2 97.41 45.35 27.59
CA ALA A 2 96.67 44.57 28.59
C ALA A 2 95.34 44.02 28.03
N THR A 3 95.00 42.80 28.45
CA THR A 3 93.78 42.06 28.16
C THR A 3 92.60 42.58 28.99
N TYR A 4 91.40 42.61 28.41
CA TYR A 4 90.17 42.98 29.11
C TYR A 4 89.16 41.83 29.06
N ASN A 5 88.91 41.23 30.24
CA ASN A 5 87.92 40.21 30.50
C ASN A 5 86.83 40.86 31.38
N LYS A 6 85.59 40.95 30.91
CA LYS A 6 84.50 41.61 31.64
C LYS A 6 83.58 40.56 32.28
N ARG A 7 83.79 40.33 33.58
CA ARG A 7 82.84 39.68 34.49
C ARG A 7 81.86 40.70 35.07
N GLY A 8 80.65 40.24 35.39
CA GLY A 8 79.67 40.89 36.28
C GLY A 8 78.53 41.56 35.51
N TYR A 9 77.26 41.41 35.85
CA TYR A 9 76.63 41.12 37.15
C TYR A 9 75.27 40.43 36.92
N LYS A 10 74.89 39.47 37.79
CA LYS A 10 73.48 39.05 37.96
C LYS A 10 72.84 39.99 38.98
N ALA A 11 71.71 40.61 38.64
CA ALA A 11 70.90 41.36 39.60
C ALA A 11 70.03 40.39 40.43
N PRO A 12 69.76 40.69 41.72
CA PRO A 12 68.94 39.86 42.61
C PRO A 12 67.45 39.95 42.25
N LYS A 13 66.70 38.86 42.48
CA LYS A 13 65.23 38.81 42.36
C LYS A 13 64.57 39.67 43.45
N PRO A 14 63.64 40.59 43.11
CA PRO A 14 62.70 41.17 44.06
C PRO A 14 61.45 40.29 44.20
N GLN A 15 60.94 40.19 45.43
CA GLN A 15 59.78 39.41 45.87
C GLN A 15 58.46 40.15 45.62
N GLU A 16 57.46 39.38 45.17
CA GLU A 16 55.99 39.50 45.28
C GLU A 16 55.36 40.88 45.54
N GLU A 17 54.74 41.45 44.49
CA GLU A 17 53.52 42.24 44.61
C GLU A 17 52.41 41.51 43.84
N ALA A 18 51.27 41.34 44.50
CA ALA A 18 50.11 40.61 44.05
C ALA A 18 49.54 41.20 42.74
N VAL A 19 49.44 40.36 41.70
CA VAL A 19 48.47 40.56 40.63
C VAL A 19 47.43 39.47 40.80
N GLU A 20 46.34 39.84 41.46
CA GLU A 20 45.13 39.04 41.57
C GLU A 20 44.55 38.80 40.17
N ASN A 21 44.47 37.51 39.82
CA ASN A 21 43.36 36.84 39.14
C ASN A 21 42.45 37.65 38.21
N GLU A 22 42.55 37.50 36.88
CA GLU A 22 41.35 37.57 35.99
C GLU A 22 41.45 36.74 34.67
N PHE A 23 42.42 35.82 34.50
CA PHE A 23 42.45 34.99 33.27
C PHE A 23 42.74 33.50 33.44
N GLU A 24 42.85 33.01 34.68
CA GLU A 24 42.88 31.59 34.99
C GLU A 24 41.79 31.26 36.03
N GLN A 25 40.54 31.63 35.74
CA GLN A 25 39.47 30.72 36.12
C GLN A 25 39.36 29.74 34.95
N ALA A 26 40.02 28.59 35.11
CA ALA A 26 39.40 27.36 34.64
C ALA A 26 37.98 27.40 35.19
N VAL A 27 37.03 27.81 34.35
CA VAL A 27 35.63 27.51 34.58
C VAL A 27 35.63 26.00 34.52
N GLU A 28 35.69 25.35 35.70
CA GLU A 28 35.03 24.08 35.89
C GLU A 28 33.58 24.36 35.50
N ILE A 29 33.28 24.22 34.21
CA ILE A 29 31.92 24.07 33.75
C ILE A 29 31.52 22.75 34.39
N ASP A 30 30.85 22.83 35.53
CA ASP A 30 30.16 21.70 36.11
C ASP A 30 29.12 21.27 35.06
N GLU A 31 29.53 20.34 34.19
CA GLU A 31 28.69 19.76 33.13
C GLU A 31 27.39 19.16 33.71
N LYS A 32 27.32 18.98 35.04
CA LYS A 32 26.16 18.44 35.75
C LYS A 32 25.03 19.46 35.93
N GLY A 33 25.23 20.76 35.67
CA GLY A 33 24.24 21.82 35.94
C GLY A 33 23.62 22.53 34.74
N SER A 34 24.19 22.41 33.52
CA SER A 34 23.68 23.13 32.33
C SER A 34 22.52 22.36 31.68
N THR A 35 21.32 22.94 31.72
CA THR A 35 20.12 22.38 31.09
C THR A 35 20.29 22.18 29.58
N THR A 36 21.08 23.03 28.92
CA THR A 36 21.40 22.86 27.48
C THR A 36 22.37 21.70 27.26
N ALA A 37 23.43 21.57 28.07
CA ALA A 37 24.39 20.46 27.95
C ALA A 37 23.76 19.10 28.28
N GLY A 38 22.89 19.05 29.29
CA GLY A 38 22.11 17.86 29.62
C GLY A 38 21.13 17.43 28.52
N VAL A 39 20.61 18.37 27.73
CA VAL A 39 19.79 18.06 26.54
C VAL A 39 20.67 17.50 25.42
N PHE A 40 21.82 18.11 25.13
CA PHE A 40 22.75 17.58 24.13
C PHE A 40 23.27 16.19 24.49
N ASN A 41 23.71 15.97 25.73
CA ASN A 41 24.16 14.65 26.20
C ASN A 41 23.05 13.59 26.11
N LYS A 42 21.79 13.96 26.42
CA LYS A 42 20.66 13.03 26.25
C LYS A 42 20.35 12.72 24.79
N LEU A 43 20.47 13.70 23.90
CA LEU A 43 20.31 13.50 22.45
C LEU A 43 21.43 12.60 21.91
N ASP A 44 22.67 12.84 22.34
CA ASP A 44 23.85 12.10 21.89
C ASP A 44 23.85 10.65 22.43
N GLU A 45 23.49 10.47 23.70
CA GLU A 45 23.33 9.14 24.30
C GLU A 45 22.14 8.37 23.71
N GLY A 46 21.05 9.06 23.34
CA GLY A 46 19.92 8.45 22.65
C GLY A 46 20.24 8.05 21.22
N ALA A 47 20.97 8.91 20.49
CA ALA A 47 21.44 8.63 19.15
C ALA A 47 22.42 7.45 19.14
N SER A 48 23.42 7.44 20.03
CA SER A 48 24.43 6.37 20.08
C SER A 48 23.81 5.00 20.42
N LYS A 49 22.84 4.96 21.36
CA LYS A 49 22.11 3.72 21.68
C LYS A 49 21.30 3.19 20.50
N THR A 50 20.73 4.09 19.69
CA THR A 50 19.96 3.72 18.50
C THR A 50 20.90 3.22 17.40
N GLU A 51 22.02 3.89 17.18
CA GLU A 51 23.04 3.49 16.21
C GLU A 51 23.67 2.13 16.55
N GLU A 52 24.06 1.91 17.81
CA GLU A 52 24.61 0.61 18.25
C GLU A 52 23.58 -0.52 18.10
N TRP A 53 22.31 -0.25 18.40
CA TRP A 53 21.24 -1.23 18.23
C TRP A 53 21.00 -1.55 16.76
N VAL A 54 20.95 -0.54 15.89
CA VAL A 54 20.82 -0.75 14.44
C VAL A 54 22.03 -1.51 13.90
N ALA A 55 23.24 -1.11 14.25
CA ALA A 55 24.47 -1.79 13.82
C ALA A 55 24.49 -3.27 14.24
N ARG A 56 24.04 -3.56 15.48
CA ARG A 56 23.96 -4.94 15.99
C ARG A 56 22.92 -5.79 15.25
N ASN A 57 21.80 -5.19 14.85
CA ASN A 57 20.67 -5.88 14.21
C ASN A 57 20.61 -5.70 12.68
N GLN A 58 21.60 -5.03 12.10
CA GLN A 58 21.61 -4.59 10.70
C GLN A 58 21.27 -5.71 9.72
N LYS A 59 21.84 -6.91 9.90
CA LYS A 59 21.58 -8.07 9.03
C LYS A 59 20.11 -8.50 9.06
N TYR A 60 19.48 -8.50 10.23
CA TYR A 60 18.07 -8.86 10.37
C TYR A 60 17.16 -7.77 9.79
N ILE A 61 17.49 -6.49 10.01
CA ILE A 61 16.74 -5.36 9.46
C ILE A 61 16.78 -5.41 7.92
N PHE A 62 17.97 -5.49 7.32
CA PHE A 62 18.09 -5.59 5.86
C PHE A 62 17.47 -6.87 5.30
N GLY A 63 17.58 -7.99 6.01
CA GLY A 63 16.92 -9.23 5.62
C GLY A 63 15.38 -9.11 5.60
N PHE A 64 14.82 -8.51 6.65
CA PHE A 64 13.38 -8.30 6.76
C PHE A 64 12.86 -7.29 5.73
N VAL A 65 13.51 -6.14 5.57
CA VAL A 65 13.16 -5.14 4.56
C VAL A 65 13.30 -5.71 3.15
N GLY A 66 14.38 -6.46 2.89
CA GLY A 66 14.59 -7.15 1.62
C GLY A 66 13.51 -8.19 1.33
N ALA A 67 13.09 -8.95 2.34
CA ALA A 67 12.00 -9.92 2.20
C ALA A 67 10.66 -9.24 1.86
N ILE A 68 10.32 -8.14 2.53
CA ILE A 68 9.14 -7.34 2.20
C ILE A 68 9.25 -6.81 0.76
N ALA A 69 10.40 -6.24 0.39
CA ALA A 69 10.61 -5.69 -0.95
C ALA A 69 10.41 -6.76 -2.04
N ILE A 70 10.96 -7.96 -1.85
CA ILE A 70 10.76 -9.09 -2.78
C ILE A 70 9.30 -9.53 -2.82
N ALA A 71 8.62 -9.63 -1.67
CA ALA A 71 7.22 -9.99 -1.61
C ALA A 71 6.33 -8.98 -2.35
N THR A 72 6.55 -7.68 -2.12
CA THR A 72 5.82 -6.61 -2.80
C THR A 72 6.12 -6.61 -4.30
N ALA A 73 7.38 -6.74 -4.71
CA ALA A 73 7.75 -6.80 -6.12
C ALA A 73 7.12 -8.03 -6.82
N GLY A 74 7.15 -9.20 -6.17
CA GLY A 74 6.52 -10.41 -6.67
C GLY A 74 5.00 -10.25 -6.83
N TYR A 75 4.33 -9.63 -5.85
CA TYR A 75 2.91 -9.31 -5.93
C TYR A 75 2.60 -8.37 -7.10
N LEU A 76 3.34 -7.27 -7.26
CA LEU A 76 3.13 -6.30 -8.34
C LEU A 76 3.35 -6.94 -9.72
N LEU A 77 4.35 -7.80 -9.87
CA LEU A 77 4.59 -8.53 -11.12
C LEU A 77 3.44 -9.48 -11.43
N TYR A 78 2.94 -10.22 -10.44
CA TYR A 78 1.79 -11.12 -10.65
C TYR A 78 0.52 -10.33 -11.01
N ASP A 79 0.24 -9.25 -10.29
CA ASP A 79 -0.90 -8.38 -10.54
C ASP A 79 -0.86 -7.79 -11.97
N LYS A 80 0.27 -7.21 -12.36
CA LYS A 80 0.43 -6.53 -13.66
C LYS A 80 0.52 -7.45 -14.87
N PHE A 81 1.10 -8.65 -14.74
CA PHE A 81 1.35 -9.53 -15.89
C PHE A 81 0.39 -10.72 -15.97
N VAL A 82 -0.40 -10.99 -14.92
CA VAL A 82 -1.33 -12.13 -14.89
C VAL A 82 -2.75 -11.68 -14.61
N VAL A 83 -2.96 -10.90 -13.55
CA VAL A 83 -4.33 -10.52 -13.12
C VAL A 83 -4.92 -9.46 -14.03
N GLU A 84 -4.22 -8.35 -14.25
CA GLU A 84 -4.70 -7.23 -15.05
C GLU A 84 -4.97 -7.60 -16.52
N PRO A 85 -4.09 -8.34 -17.23
CA PRO A 85 -4.41 -8.78 -18.60
C PRO A 85 -5.61 -9.72 -18.67
N LYS A 86 -5.76 -10.62 -17.69
CA LYS A 86 -6.91 -11.53 -17.60
C LYS A 86 -8.21 -10.75 -17.36
N GLU A 87 -8.15 -9.69 -16.55
CA GLU A 87 -9.27 -8.78 -16.29
C GLU A 87 -9.68 -8.02 -17.56
N ASP A 88 -8.71 -7.46 -18.28
CA ASP A 88 -8.94 -6.72 -19.52
C ASP A 88 -9.54 -7.61 -20.61
N ASP A 89 -9.01 -8.82 -20.78
CA ASP A 89 -9.54 -9.81 -21.73
C ASP A 89 -10.99 -10.19 -21.37
N ALA A 90 -11.26 -10.43 -20.08
CA ALA A 90 -12.61 -10.73 -19.60
C ALA A 90 -13.60 -9.58 -19.86
N ALA A 91 -13.17 -8.34 -19.61
CA ALA A 91 -13.98 -7.15 -19.86
C ALA A 91 -14.27 -6.96 -21.36
N ASN A 92 -13.27 -7.21 -22.22
CA ASN A 92 -13.43 -7.14 -23.67
C ASN A 92 -14.41 -8.19 -24.20
N GLU A 93 -14.33 -9.43 -23.70
CA GLU A 93 -15.29 -10.49 -24.06
C GLU A 93 -16.71 -10.16 -23.55
N MET A 94 -16.83 -9.52 -22.38
CA MET A 94 -18.13 -9.14 -21.81
C MET A 94 -18.86 -8.05 -22.57
N PHE A 95 -18.15 -7.18 -23.27
CA PHE A 95 -18.73 -6.00 -23.91
C PHE A 95 -19.92 -6.36 -24.81
N GLN A 96 -19.80 -7.41 -25.64
CA GLN A 96 -20.90 -7.82 -26.51
C GLN A 96 -22.09 -8.38 -25.72
N ALA A 97 -21.84 -9.18 -24.68
CA ALA A 97 -22.91 -9.69 -23.81
C ALA A 97 -23.67 -8.54 -23.14
N GLN A 98 -22.99 -7.48 -22.70
CA GLN A 98 -23.61 -6.26 -22.18
C GLN A 98 -24.46 -5.54 -23.22
N GLN A 99 -24.00 -5.47 -24.48
CA GLN A 99 -24.81 -4.88 -25.57
C GLN A 99 -26.10 -5.67 -25.81
N TYR A 100 -26.03 -7.01 -25.86
CA TYR A 100 -27.23 -7.84 -25.99
C TYR A 100 -28.16 -7.66 -24.78
N PHE A 101 -27.63 -7.61 -23.57
CA PHE A 101 -28.42 -7.37 -22.36
C PHE A 101 -29.12 -6.01 -22.42
N GLN A 102 -28.41 -4.95 -22.80
CA GLN A 102 -28.98 -3.60 -22.90
C GLN A 102 -30.10 -3.55 -23.94
N GLN A 103 -29.87 -4.13 -25.12
CA GLN A 103 -30.90 -4.24 -26.16
C GLN A 103 -32.11 -5.07 -25.68
N ALA A 104 -31.89 -6.09 -24.86
CA ALA A 104 -32.97 -6.91 -24.29
C ALA A 104 -33.86 -6.08 -23.36
N VAL A 105 -33.26 -5.26 -22.50
CA VAL A 105 -33.98 -4.39 -21.55
C VAL A 105 -34.76 -3.28 -22.28
N GLU A 106 -34.29 -2.83 -23.45
CA GLU A 106 -34.90 -1.73 -24.20
C GLU A 106 -35.92 -2.16 -25.27
N GLY A 107 -35.96 -3.44 -25.67
CA GLY A 107 -36.61 -3.90 -26.91
C GLY A 107 -37.73 -4.93 -26.76
N GLN A 108 -38.44 -5.22 -27.86
CA GLN A 108 -39.54 -6.20 -27.92
C GLN A 108 -39.11 -7.66 -28.10
N ALA A 109 -37.82 -7.93 -28.40
CA ALA A 109 -37.26 -9.28 -28.56
C ALA A 109 -36.38 -9.69 -27.35
N ALA A 110 -36.81 -9.29 -26.15
CA ALA A 110 -36.04 -9.36 -24.93
C ALA A 110 -35.50 -10.77 -24.62
N ASP A 111 -36.34 -11.80 -24.67
CA ASP A 111 -35.94 -13.17 -24.30
C ASP A 111 -34.78 -13.72 -25.14
N SER A 112 -34.81 -13.49 -26.45
CA SER A 112 -33.73 -13.96 -27.33
C SER A 112 -32.42 -13.22 -27.06
N LEU A 113 -32.50 -11.91 -26.77
CA LEU A 113 -31.34 -11.09 -26.48
C LEU A 113 -30.77 -11.42 -25.10
N PHE A 114 -31.59 -11.73 -24.10
CA PHE A 114 -31.13 -12.29 -22.82
C PHE A 114 -30.47 -13.66 -23.00
N ALA A 115 -30.99 -14.52 -23.88
CA ALA A 115 -30.35 -15.80 -24.17
C ALA A 115 -28.97 -15.62 -24.83
N LEU A 116 -28.83 -14.63 -25.73
CA LEU A 116 -27.56 -14.28 -26.35
C LEU A 116 -26.58 -13.65 -25.36
N SER A 117 -27.05 -12.79 -24.45
CA SER A 117 -26.18 -12.21 -23.42
C SER A 117 -25.65 -13.26 -22.44
N LEU A 118 -26.47 -14.27 -22.11
CA LEU A 118 -26.06 -15.39 -21.24
C LEU A 118 -25.08 -16.35 -21.92
N LYS A 119 -25.38 -16.77 -23.15
CA LYS A 119 -24.64 -17.86 -23.84
C LYS A 119 -23.52 -17.36 -24.76
N GLY A 120 -23.60 -16.11 -25.19
CA GLY A 120 -22.72 -15.54 -26.21
C GLY A 120 -23.26 -15.69 -27.62
N GLY A 121 -22.59 -15.03 -28.55
CA GLY A 121 -22.93 -15.00 -29.98
C GLY A 121 -21.71 -14.60 -30.80
N GLU A 122 -21.74 -14.89 -32.10
CA GLU A 122 -20.72 -14.37 -33.06
C GLU A 122 -19.25 -14.66 -32.70
N GLY A 123 -19.00 -15.76 -31.97
CA GLY A 123 -17.66 -16.15 -31.52
C GLY A 123 -17.18 -15.47 -30.25
N LYS A 124 -18.01 -14.68 -29.57
CA LYS A 124 -17.76 -14.08 -28.26
C LYS A 124 -18.50 -14.81 -27.15
N LEU A 125 -17.94 -14.71 -25.94
CA LEU A 125 -18.53 -15.32 -24.75
C LEU A 125 -19.76 -14.55 -24.27
N GLY A 126 -20.74 -15.27 -23.73
CA GLY A 126 -21.79 -14.70 -22.89
C GLY A 126 -21.37 -14.65 -21.42
N PHE A 127 -22.21 -14.07 -20.57
CA PHE A 127 -21.93 -13.94 -19.14
C PHE A 127 -21.55 -15.25 -18.47
N LEU A 128 -22.22 -16.37 -18.82
CA LEU A 128 -21.90 -17.68 -18.25
C LEU A 128 -20.50 -18.15 -18.68
N GLY A 129 -20.15 -17.94 -19.95
CA GLY A 129 -18.81 -18.25 -20.45
C GLY A 129 -17.73 -17.40 -19.78
N ILE A 130 -18.04 -16.14 -19.44
CA ILE A 130 -17.09 -15.25 -18.76
C ILE A 130 -16.89 -15.67 -17.31
N VAL A 131 -17.97 -16.01 -16.61
CA VAL A 131 -17.92 -16.60 -15.26
C VAL A 131 -17.01 -17.83 -15.24
N ASP A 132 -17.19 -18.75 -16.19
CA ASP A 132 -16.46 -20.02 -16.22
C ASP A 132 -14.98 -19.83 -16.61
N ASN A 133 -14.70 -19.05 -17.64
CA ASN A 133 -13.34 -18.89 -18.19
C ASN A 133 -12.48 -17.87 -17.41
N TYR A 134 -13.13 -16.86 -16.82
CA TYR A 134 -12.44 -15.75 -16.16
C TYR A 134 -12.69 -15.69 -14.66
N SER A 135 -13.11 -16.80 -14.04
CA SER A 135 -13.30 -16.90 -12.58
C SER A 135 -12.16 -16.24 -11.78
N GLY A 136 -12.54 -15.46 -10.77
CA GLY A 136 -11.67 -14.64 -9.93
C GLY A 136 -11.42 -13.21 -10.41
N THR A 137 -11.82 -12.85 -11.64
CA THR A 137 -11.76 -11.45 -12.11
C THR A 137 -12.98 -10.64 -11.64
N LYS A 138 -12.85 -9.31 -11.58
CA LYS A 138 -13.97 -8.40 -11.29
C LYS A 138 -15.02 -8.48 -12.41
N ALA A 139 -14.57 -8.73 -13.64
CA ALA A 139 -15.40 -8.95 -14.81
C ALA A 139 -16.25 -10.22 -14.65
N ALA A 140 -15.68 -11.35 -14.20
CA ALA A 140 -16.46 -12.55 -13.91
C ALA A 140 -17.47 -12.31 -12.77
N ASN A 141 -17.07 -11.58 -11.73
CA ASN A 141 -18.00 -11.16 -10.68
C ASN A 141 -19.15 -10.30 -11.26
N LEU A 142 -18.86 -9.32 -12.10
CA LEU A 142 -19.89 -8.50 -12.75
C LEU A 142 -20.76 -9.33 -13.70
N ALA A 143 -20.20 -10.33 -14.36
CA ALA A 143 -20.94 -11.25 -15.21
C ALA A 143 -21.95 -12.09 -14.41
N HIS A 144 -21.65 -12.46 -13.15
CA HIS A 144 -22.64 -13.07 -12.25
C HIS A 144 -23.86 -12.16 -12.04
N TYR A 145 -23.65 -10.87 -11.79
CA TYR A 145 -24.75 -9.90 -11.66
C TYR A 145 -25.62 -9.86 -12.92
N TYR A 146 -25.01 -9.65 -14.08
CA TYR A 146 -25.77 -9.57 -15.34
C TYR A 146 -26.46 -10.90 -15.71
N ALA A 147 -25.81 -12.04 -15.48
CA ALA A 147 -26.41 -13.35 -15.70
C ALA A 147 -27.63 -13.55 -14.79
N GLY A 148 -27.50 -13.19 -13.52
CA GLY A 148 -28.59 -13.24 -12.56
C GLY A 148 -29.78 -12.36 -12.96
N MET A 149 -29.52 -11.12 -13.36
CA MET A 149 -30.56 -10.21 -13.86
C MET A 149 -31.20 -10.72 -15.17
N ALA A 150 -30.42 -11.31 -16.08
CA ALA A 150 -30.95 -11.88 -17.32
C ALA A 150 -31.86 -13.09 -17.04
N TYR A 151 -31.48 -13.93 -16.08
CA TYR A 151 -32.33 -15.02 -15.62
C TYR A 151 -33.61 -14.53 -14.95
N LEU A 152 -33.52 -13.47 -14.13
CA LEU A 152 -34.68 -12.85 -13.50
C LEU A 152 -35.67 -12.34 -14.54
N ASN A 153 -35.19 -11.62 -15.56
CA ASN A 153 -36.03 -11.09 -16.64
C ASN A 153 -36.62 -12.18 -17.56
N THR A 154 -36.04 -13.39 -17.55
CA THR A 154 -36.54 -14.54 -18.33
C THR A 154 -37.27 -15.58 -17.46
N ALA A 155 -37.72 -15.17 -16.26
CA ALA A 155 -38.48 -15.99 -15.31
C ALA A 155 -37.79 -17.29 -14.85
N LYS A 156 -36.45 -17.31 -14.89
CA LYS A 156 -35.61 -18.42 -14.41
C LYS A 156 -35.11 -18.11 -13.01
N TYR A 157 -36.05 -18.08 -12.06
CA TYR A 157 -35.81 -17.54 -10.73
C TYR A 157 -34.75 -18.31 -9.93
N LYS A 158 -34.66 -19.63 -10.07
CA LYS A 158 -33.65 -20.44 -9.36
C LYS A 158 -32.24 -20.10 -9.84
N GLU A 159 -32.06 -20.03 -11.15
CA GLU A 159 -30.79 -19.67 -11.78
C GLU A 159 -30.42 -18.21 -11.48
N ALA A 160 -31.41 -17.32 -11.41
CA ALA A 160 -31.21 -15.92 -11.01
C ALA A 160 -30.60 -15.83 -9.61
N VAL A 161 -31.19 -16.49 -8.61
CA VAL A 161 -30.65 -16.54 -7.23
C VAL A 161 -29.23 -17.10 -7.23
N GLN A 162 -28.99 -18.24 -7.88
CA GLN A 162 -27.67 -18.87 -7.92
C GLN A 162 -26.57 -17.95 -8.47
N GLN A 163 -26.88 -17.13 -9.46
CA GLN A 163 -25.92 -16.19 -10.03
C GLN A 163 -25.78 -14.94 -9.17
N LEU A 164 -26.88 -14.34 -8.70
CA LEU A 164 -26.84 -13.11 -7.90
C LEU A 164 -26.18 -13.33 -6.52
N GLU A 165 -26.28 -14.52 -5.92
CA GLU A 165 -25.60 -14.84 -4.66
C GLU A 165 -24.07 -14.90 -4.80
N GLN A 166 -23.56 -15.19 -5.99
CA GLN A 166 -22.11 -15.20 -6.25
C GLN A 166 -21.56 -13.79 -6.50
N PHE A 167 -22.43 -12.82 -6.77
CA PHE A 167 -22.03 -11.45 -7.02
C PHE A 167 -21.77 -10.69 -5.70
N SER A 168 -20.66 -9.96 -5.68
CA SER A 168 -20.32 -9.05 -4.58
C SER A 168 -19.84 -7.69 -5.12
N SER A 169 -20.17 -6.61 -4.41
CA SER A 169 -19.70 -5.28 -4.76
C SER A 169 -19.67 -4.38 -3.53
N ASP A 170 -18.70 -3.48 -3.49
CA ASP A 170 -18.62 -2.37 -2.53
C ASP A 170 -19.55 -1.21 -2.91
N ASP A 171 -20.05 -1.19 -4.16
CA ASP A 171 -21.04 -0.22 -4.62
C ASP A 171 -22.41 -0.52 -3.97
N MET A 172 -22.87 0.42 -3.13
CA MET A 172 -24.11 0.26 -2.38
C MET A 172 -25.35 0.12 -3.28
N MET A 173 -25.38 0.82 -4.41
CA MET A 173 -26.50 0.76 -5.35
C MET A 173 -26.55 -0.60 -6.02
N LEU A 174 -25.42 -1.06 -6.58
CA LEU A 174 -25.35 -2.33 -7.29
C LEU A 174 -25.61 -3.51 -6.35
N LYS A 175 -25.10 -3.43 -5.11
CA LYS A 175 -25.39 -4.42 -4.05
C LYS A 175 -26.88 -4.45 -3.67
N ALA A 176 -27.53 -3.29 -3.54
CA ALA A 176 -28.95 -3.23 -3.25
C ALA A 176 -29.80 -3.79 -4.39
N LEU A 177 -29.44 -3.51 -5.65
CA LEU A 177 -30.10 -4.07 -6.83
C LEU A 177 -29.98 -5.59 -6.88
N ALA A 178 -28.79 -6.14 -6.64
CA ALA A 178 -28.59 -7.58 -6.60
C ALA A 178 -29.42 -8.26 -5.49
N LEU A 179 -29.42 -7.67 -4.29
CA LEU A 179 -30.21 -8.19 -3.17
C LEU A 179 -31.72 -8.09 -3.43
N GLY A 180 -32.17 -6.99 -4.04
CA GLY A 180 -33.55 -6.81 -4.50
C GLY A 180 -33.93 -7.87 -5.53
N GLY A 181 -33.09 -8.12 -6.52
CA GLY A 181 -33.31 -9.16 -7.53
C GLY A 181 -33.37 -10.57 -6.96
N ILE A 182 -32.57 -10.88 -5.93
CA ILE A 182 -32.68 -12.14 -5.17
C ILE A 182 -34.04 -12.21 -4.46
N GLY A 183 -34.46 -11.12 -3.81
CA GLY A 183 -35.77 -11.03 -3.14
C GLY A 183 -36.94 -11.23 -4.11
N ASP A 184 -36.91 -10.54 -5.25
CA ASP A 184 -37.90 -10.66 -6.32
C ASP A 184 -37.96 -12.11 -6.84
N ALA A 185 -36.80 -12.72 -7.09
CA ALA A 185 -36.73 -14.12 -7.51
C ALA A 185 -37.35 -15.07 -6.48
N PHE A 186 -37.08 -14.88 -5.19
CA PHE A 186 -37.68 -15.69 -4.12
C PHE A 186 -39.18 -15.48 -3.98
N SER A 187 -39.70 -14.30 -4.30
CA SER A 187 -41.14 -14.05 -4.26
C SER A 187 -41.92 -14.77 -5.37
N GLU A 188 -41.25 -15.10 -6.49
CA GLU A 188 -41.85 -15.75 -7.66
C GLU A 188 -41.64 -17.29 -7.68
N LEU A 189 -40.87 -17.84 -6.74
CA LEU A 189 -40.61 -19.29 -6.59
C LEU A 189 -41.71 -20.03 -5.83
#